data_AF-A0AAU1H3T9-F1
#
_entry.id   AF-A0AAU1H3T9-F1
#
_cell.length_a   1.000
_cell.length_b   1.000
_cell.length_c   1.000
_cell.angle_alpha   90.00
_cell.angle_beta   90.00
_cell.angle_gamma   90.00
#
_symmetry.space_group_name_H-M   'P 1'
#
loop_
_entity.id
_entity.type
_entity.pdbx_description
1 polymer ?
#
loop_
_entity_poly.entity_id
_entity_poly.type
_entity_poly.pdbx_seq_one_letter_code
_entity_poly.pdbx_strand_id
1 'polypeptide(L)'
;MRSFRPSAGRGEDGIAVFHRVSLAVLGTQAGAVSGVLAEHLAARYLAAVDPAAAGHRMPDCWRPLFQYRRHPGVRPVQFALAGLNAQAGHDLALAVVDTCRTLRCAPADLTEEFDRVGGLLLMLEERIGEDLMPGPERLEVTDPLTHLVGSWNLERACEASWSAARVLWRLRDVPLLAAEFGQRLDAGAGLVGRCLLTPCR
;
A
#
# COMPACT_ATOMS: atom_id res chain seq x y z
N MET A 1 -22.73 16.94 -3.46
CA MET A 1 -21.37 16.34 -3.46
C MET A 1 -20.49 17.18 -4.36
N ARG A 2 -19.50 17.89 -3.82
CA ARG A 2 -18.48 18.56 -4.64
C ARG A 2 -17.48 17.49 -5.08
N SER A 3 -17.32 17.32 -6.38
CA SER A 3 -16.28 16.46 -6.95
C SER A 3 -14.91 16.99 -6.53
N PHE A 4 -14.20 16.22 -5.73
CA PHE A 4 -12.80 16.47 -5.45
C PHE A 4 -12.02 16.14 -6.73
N ARG A 5 -11.48 17.17 -7.39
CA ARG A 5 -10.54 16.99 -8.51
C ARG A 5 -9.17 17.44 -8.03
N PRO A 6 -8.25 16.53 -7.69
CA PRO A 6 -6.89 16.93 -7.42
C PRO A 6 -6.22 17.26 -8.77
N SER A 7 -5.92 18.53 -9.02
CA SER A 7 -5.05 18.89 -10.14
C SER A 7 -3.62 18.50 -9.76
N ALA A 8 -3.14 17.35 -10.26
CA ALA A 8 -1.75 16.97 -10.07
C ALA A 8 -0.85 17.77 -11.01
N GLY A 9 -0.04 18.68 -10.47
CA GLY A 9 0.90 19.47 -11.24
C GLY A 9 2.15 18.66 -11.60
N ARG A 10 2.78 18.94 -12.75
CA ARG A 10 4.12 18.40 -13.07
C ARG A 10 5.10 18.84 -11.96
N GLY A 11 5.80 17.88 -11.35
CA GLY A 11 6.78 18.13 -10.28
C GLY A 11 6.20 18.12 -8.86
N GLU A 12 4.92 17.79 -8.70
CA GLU A 12 4.33 17.52 -7.39
C GLU A 12 4.98 16.29 -6.74
N ASP A 13 5.10 16.34 -5.42
CA ASP A 13 5.66 15.24 -4.64
C ASP A 13 4.73 14.03 -4.68
N GLY A 14 5.19 12.93 -5.29
CA GLY A 14 4.40 11.71 -5.45
C GLY A 14 3.89 11.12 -4.13
N ILE A 15 4.63 11.31 -3.03
CA ILE A 15 4.18 10.89 -1.69
C ILE A 15 3.03 11.77 -1.21
N ALA A 16 3.07 13.08 -1.46
CA ALA A 16 1.99 13.98 -1.10
C ALA A 16 0.70 13.69 -1.88
N VAL A 17 0.82 13.28 -3.15
CA VAL A 17 -0.32 12.79 -3.95
C VAL A 17 -0.93 11.56 -3.29
N PHE A 18 -0.13 10.53 -3.03
CA PHE A 18 -0.63 9.30 -2.40
C PHE A 18 -1.30 9.60 -1.06
N HIS A 19 -0.64 10.36 -0.19
CA HIS A 19 -1.16 10.73 1.12
C HIS A 19 -2.51 11.45 1.04
N ARG A 20 -2.68 12.36 0.07
CA ARG A 20 -3.94 13.08 -0.15
C ARG A 20 -5.08 12.15 -0.57
N VAL A 21 -4.82 11.20 -1.48
CA VAL A 21 -5.85 10.25 -1.92
C VAL A 21 -6.23 9.30 -0.80
N SER A 22 -5.25 8.80 -0.04
CA SER A 22 -5.51 7.99 1.16
C SER A 22 -6.40 8.74 2.17
N LEU A 23 -6.10 10.01 2.47
CA LEU A 23 -6.93 10.82 3.37
C LEU A 23 -8.33 11.07 2.83
N ALA A 24 -8.49 11.27 1.51
CA ALA A 24 -9.79 11.46 0.89
C ALA A 24 -10.69 10.23 1.08
N VAL A 25 -10.15 9.03 0.84
CA VAL A 25 -10.89 7.77 1.03
C VAL A 25 -11.18 7.53 2.51
N LEU A 26 -10.17 7.63 3.38
CA LEU A 26 -10.34 7.45 4.83
C LEU A 26 -11.37 8.42 5.42
N GLY A 27 -11.42 9.66 4.96
CA GLY A 27 -12.41 10.65 5.39
C GLY A 27 -13.86 10.28 5.03
N THR A 28 -14.07 9.59 3.91
CA THR A 28 -15.41 9.07 3.52
C THR A 28 -15.79 7.79 4.26
N GLN A 29 -14.79 7.07 4.80
CA GLN A 29 -14.94 5.75 5.41
C GLN A 29 -14.63 5.76 6.92
N ALA A 30 -14.62 6.91 7.58
CA ALA A 30 -14.18 7.04 8.98
C ALA A 30 -14.92 6.09 9.96
N GLY A 31 -16.16 5.69 9.65
CA GLY A 31 -16.91 4.70 10.43
C GLY A 31 -16.58 3.22 10.12
N ALA A 32 -16.00 2.93 8.96
CA ALA A 32 -15.61 1.59 8.51
C ALA A 32 -14.14 1.24 8.84
N VAL A 33 -13.30 2.26 9.09
CA VAL A 33 -11.87 2.11 9.42
C VAL A 33 -11.69 2.04 10.95
N SER A 34 -12.35 1.08 11.58
CA SER A 34 -12.26 0.86 13.03
C SER A 34 -11.83 -0.58 13.30
N GLY A 35 -10.94 -0.74 14.29
CA GLY A 35 -10.38 -2.03 14.67
C GLY A 35 -8.87 -1.99 14.84
N VAL A 36 -8.37 -2.91 15.66
CA VAL A 36 -6.96 -2.98 16.04
C VAL A 36 -6.06 -3.27 14.84
N LEU A 37 -6.54 -4.04 13.85
CA LEU A 37 -5.81 -4.27 12.59
C LEU A 37 -5.69 -2.99 11.75
N ALA A 38 -6.78 -2.23 11.61
CA ALA A 38 -6.76 -0.98 10.87
C ALA A 38 -5.83 0.04 11.55
N GLU A 39 -5.83 0.10 12.88
CA GLU A 39 -4.93 0.95 13.68
C GLU A 39 -3.46 0.57 13.47
N HIS A 40 -3.11 -0.73 13.54
CA HIS A 40 -1.74 -1.19 13.28
C HIS A 40 -1.29 -0.90 11.85
N LEU A 41 -2.16 -1.10 10.86
CA LEU A 41 -1.84 -0.78 9.47
C LEU A 41 -1.61 0.73 9.27
N ALA A 42 -2.48 1.56 9.83
CA ALA A 42 -2.33 3.02 9.77
C ALA A 42 -1.05 3.50 10.46
N ALA A 43 -0.72 2.95 11.64
CA ALA A 43 0.51 3.27 12.36
C ALA A 43 1.76 2.92 11.54
N ARG A 44 1.77 1.76 10.85
CA ARG A 44 2.87 1.38 9.96
C ARG A 44 3.02 2.34 8.79
N TYR A 45 1.91 2.70 8.14
CA TYR A 45 1.91 3.66 7.06
C TYR A 45 2.50 5.01 7.51
N LEU A 46 2.02 5.55 8.64
CA LEU A 46 2.50 6.82 9.19
C LEU A 46 4.00 6.76 9.52
N ALA A 47 4.47 5.67 10.13
CA ALA A 47 5.89 5.46 10.42
C ALA A 47 6.75 5.37 9.14
N ALA A 48 6.20 4.87 8.03
CA ALA A 48 6.89 4.80 6.77
C ALA A 48 6.98 6.16 6.05
N VAL A 49 5.92 6.99 6.11
CA VAL A 49 5.89 8.29 5.43
C VAL A 49 6.48 9.44 6.25
N ASP A 50 6.64 9.25 7.56
CA ASP A 50 7.36 10.18 8.45
C ASP A 50 8.54 9.47 9.16
N PRO A 51 9.71 9.33 8.50
CA PRO A 51 10.88 8.69 9.09
C PRO A 51 11.47 9.47 10.27
N ALA A 52 11.16 10.76 10.42
CA ALA A 52 11.62 11.55 11.56
C ALA A 52 10.89 11.15 12.85
N ALA A 53 9.67 10.61 12.73
CA ALA A 53 8.90 10.05 13.83
C ALA A 53 9.33 8.63 14.23
N ALA A 54 10.05 7.91 13.37
CA ALA A 54 10.43 6.52 13.59
C ALA A 54 11.95 6.36 13.74
N GLY A 55 12.42 5.99 14.93
CA GLY A 55 13.83 5.62 15.19
C GLY A 55 14.31 4.34 14.47
N HIS A 56 13.66 3.93 13.38
CA HIS A 56 13.88 2.69 12.67
C HIS A 56 14.22 2.94 11.18
N ARG A 57 14.92 1.98 10.57
CA ARG A 57 15.19 1.99 9.13
C ARG A 57 13.88 1.85 8.34
N MET A 58 13.65 2.75 7.38
CA MET A 58 12.53 2.67 6.43
C MET A 58 12.48 1.30 5.73
N PRO A 59 11.31 0.62 5.68
CA PRO A 59 11.17 -0.64 4.97
C PRO A 59 11.51 -0.51 3.48
N ASP A 60 12.12 -1.55 2.91
CA ASP A 60 12.57 -1.54 1.53
C ASP A 60 11.41 -1.42 0.52
N CYS A 61 10.18 -1.80 0.90
CA CYS A 61 8.95 -1.64 0.12
C CYS A 61 8.53 -0.18 -0.09
N TRP A 62 8.85 0.70 0.86
CA TRP A 62 8.54 2.13 0.81
C TRP A 62 9.64 2.97 0.14
N ARG A 63 10.89 2.50 0.18
CA ARG A 63 12.06 3.21 -0.37
C ARG A 63 11.88 3.71 -1.81
N PRO A 64 11.27 2.96 -2.75
CA PRO A 64 11.08 3.43 -4.12
C PRO A 64 10.25 4.72 -4.19
N LEU A 65 9.19 4.85 -3.39
CA LEU A 65 8.38 6.08 -3.41
C LEU A 65 9.21 7.31 -3.09
N PHE A 66 10.12 7.21 -2.12
CA PHE A 66 11.02 8.32 -1.75
C PHE A 66 12.09 8.57 -2.81
N GLN A 67 12.64 7.53 -3.43
CA GLN A 67 13.64 7.65 -4.49
C GLN A 67 13.07 8.35 -5.73
N TYR A 68 11.83 8.01 -6.09
CA TYR A 68 11.18 8.53 -7.29
C TYR A 68 10.29 9.75 -7.04
N ARG A 69 10.09 10.21 -5.79
CA ARG A 69 9.07 11.22 -5.40
C ARG A 69 8.94 12.50 -6.23
N ARG A 70 9.98 12.88 -6.99
CA ARG A 70 10.00 14.06 -7.88
C ARG A 70 10.40 13.72 -9.33
N HIS A 71 10.40 12.44 -9.68
CA HIS A 71 10.85 11.99 -10.99
C HIS A 71 9.84 12.40 -12.07
N PRO A 72 10.24 13.20 -13.08
CA PRO A 72 9.30 13.82 -14.02
C PRO A 72 8.62 12.84 -14.98
N GLY A 73 9.16 11.61 -15.09
CA GLY A 73 8.58 10.54 -15.90
C GLY A 73 7.68 9.57 -15.13
N VAL A 74 7.46 9.78 -13.82
CA VAL A 74 6.55 8.94 -13.01
C VAL A 74 5.28 9.73 -12.74
N ARG A 75 4.13 9.11 -13.00
CA ARG A 75 2.82 9.76 -12.93
C ARG A 75 2.19 9.60 -11.53
N PRO A 76 1.29 10.51 -11.12
CA PRO A 76 0.56 10.45 -9.85
C PRO A 76 -0.03 9.07 -9.51
N VAL A 77 -0.70 8.44 -10.47
CA VAL A 77 -1.31 7.10 -10.30
C VAL A 77 -0.27 6.02 -9.96
N GLN A 78 0.94 6.10 -10.54
CA GLN A 78 2.02 5.14 -10.26
C GLN A 78 2.50 5.26 -8.81
N PHE A 79 2.61 6.47 -8.28
CA PHE A 79 2.94 6.67 -6.86
C PHE A 79 1.85 6.13 -5.95
N ALA A 80 0.59 6.37 -6.29
CA ALA A 80 -0.53 5.92 -5.47
C ALA A 80 -0.63 4.39 -5.43
N LEU A 81 -0.48 3.72 -6.57
CA LEU A 81 -0.44 2.25 -6.65
C LEU A 81 0.81 1.67 -5.97
N ALA A 82 1.98 2.31 -6.08
CA ALA A 82 3.18 1.87 -5.38
C ALA A 82 3.02 1.94 -3.85
N GLY A 83 2.36 2.99 -3.34
CA GLY A 83 2.05 3.11 -1.91
C GLY A 83 1.05 2.06 -1.45
N LEU A 84 0.02 1.79 -2.25
CA LEU A 84 -0.96 0.75 -1.98
C LEU A 84 -0.33 -0.65 -2.00
N ASN A 85 0.61 -0.89 -2.93
CA ASN A 85 1.40 -2.11 -2.98
C ASN A 85 2.28 -2.29 -1.74
N ALA A 86 2.91 -1.23 -1.22
CA ALA A 86 3.69 -1.32 0.02
C ALA A 86 2.80 -1.67 1.23
N GLN A 87 1.61 -1.06 1.32
CA GLN A 87 0.64 -1.37 2.38
C GLN A 87 0.13 -2.82 2.28
N ALA A 88 -0.38 -3.21 1.12
CA ALA A 88 -0.97 -4.53 0.93
C ALA A 88 0.08 -5.64 0.96
N GLY A 89 1.20 -5.45 0.26
CA GLY A 89 2.22 -6.48 0.04
C GLY A 89 3.21 -6.68 1.18
N HIS A 90 3.23 -5.81 2.18
CA HIS A 90 4.15 -5.91 3.32
C HIS A 90 3.49 -5.52 4.65
N ASP A 91 2.98 -4.29 4.76
CA ASP A 91 2.55 -3.75 6.05
C ASP A 91 1.34 -4.49 6.63
N LEU A 92 0.39 -4.89 5.78
CA LEU A 92 -0.81 -5.62 6.16
C LEU A 92 -0.46 -6.96 6.84
N ALA A 93 0.52 -7.70 6.33
CA ALA A 93 0.90 -8.99 6.90
C ALA A 93 1.46 -8.83 8.33
N LEU A 94 2.27 -7.79 8.52
CA LEU A 94 2.85 -7.46 9.82
C LEU A 94 1.81 -6.88 10.78
N ALA A 95 0.87 -6.07 10.27
CA ALA A 95 -0.25 -5.55 11.04
C ALA A 95 -1.10 -6.70 11.59
N VAL A 96 -1.40 -7.74 10.80
CA VAL A 96 -2.10 -8.95 11.28
C VAL A 96 -1.34 -9.61 12.43
N VAL A 97 -0.03 -9.81 12.29
CA VAL A 97 0.79 -10.42 13.35
C VAL A 97 0.79 -9.59 14.64
N ASP A 98 0.91 -8.27 14.51
CA ASP A 98 0.93 -7.37 15.67
C ASP A 98 -0.46 -7.26 16.32
N THR A 99 -1.55 -7.32 15.55
CA THR A 99 -2.91 -7.47 16.07
C THR A 99 -3.08 -8.78 16.83
N CYS A 100 -2.63 -9.91 16.29
CA CYS A 100 -2.68 -11.20 16.98
C CYS A 100 -1.93 -11.16 18.32
N ARG A 101 -0.77 -10.51 18.38
CA ARG A 101 -0.03 -10.29 19.63
C ARG A 101 -0.80 -9.42 20.62
N THR A 102 -1.37 -8.32 20.13
CA THR A 102 -2.12 -7.35 20.94
C THR A 102 -3.37 -7.98 21.55
N LEU A 103 -4.14 -8.70 20.74
CA LEU A 103 -5.40 -9.32 21.12
C LEU A 103 -5.25 -10.72 21.73
N ARG A 104 -4.03 -11.29 21.71
CA ARG A 104 -3.72 -12.66 22.14
C ARG A 104 -4.59 -13.71 21.42
N CYS A 105 -4.75 -13.55 20.11
CA CYS A 105 -5.53 -14.43 19.24
C CYS A 105 -4.66 -15.02 18.11
N ALA A 106 -5.22 -15.94 17.32
CA ALA A 106 -4.57 -16.46 16.12
C ALA A 106 -5.07 -15.70 14.87
N PRO A 107 -4.34 -15.76 13.73
CA PRO A 107 -4.78 -15.10 12.50
C PRO A 107 -6.18 -15.50 12.06
N ALA A 108 -6.59 -16.76 12.27
CA ALA A 108 -7.94 -17.22 11.90
C ALA A 108 -9.06 -16.41 12.56
N ASP A 109 -8.82 -15.89 13.77
CA ASP A 109 -9.78 -15.07 14.52
C ASP A 109 -9.92 -13.65 13.96
N LEU A 110 -9.01 -13.23 13.06
CA LEU A 110 -9.00 -11.91 12.43
C LEU A 110 -9.58 -11.90 11.02
N THR A 111 -10.12 -13.01 10.52
CA THR A 111 -10.58 -13.14 9.13
C THR A 111 -11.55 -12.02 8.72
N GLU A 112 -12.58 -11.75 9.52
CA GLU A 112 -13.56 -10.71 9.20
C GLU A 112 -12.97 -9.29 9.21
N GLU A 113 -12.04 -9.01 10.12
CA GLU A 113 -11.38 -7.71 10.17
C GLU A 113 -10.39 -7.53 9.02
N PHE A 114 -9.71 -8.60 8.63
CA PHE A 114 -8.85 -8.65 7.46
C PHE A 114 -9.66 -8.39 6.18
N ASP A 115 -10.81 -9.04 6.01
CA ASP A 115 -11.68 -8.84 4.85
C ASP A 115 -12.19 -7.39 4.76
N ARG A 116 -12.56 -6.78 5.90
CA ARG A 116 -12.93 -5.35 5.95
C ARG A 116 -11.78 -4.44 5.53
N VAL A 117 -10.58 -4.66 6.07
CA VAL A 117 -9.38 -3.87 5.70
C VAL A 117 -9.02 -4.07 4.23
N GLY A 118 -9.08 -5.30 3.72
CA GLY A 118 -8.88 -5.61 2.30
C GLY A 118 -9.88 -4.88 1.40
N GLY A 119 -11.16 -4.87 1.77
CA GLY A 119 -12.20 -4.12 1.06
C GLY A 119 -11.95 -2.61 1.04
N LEU A 120 -11.42 -2.04 2.13
CA LEU A 120 -11.03 -0.63 2.18
C LEU A 120 -9.87 -0.32 1.23
N LEU A 121 -8.87 -1.22 1.13
CA LEU A 121 -7.76 -1.06 0.19
C LEU A 121 -8.25 -1.14 -1.26
N LEU A 122 -9.20 -2.03 -1.58
CA LEU A 122 -9.80 -2.14 -2.91
C LEU A 122 -10.56 -0.87 -3.29
N MET A 123 -11.37 -0.31 -2.39
CA MET A 123 -12.02 0.98 -2.66
C MET A 123 -11.02 2.12 -2.88
N LEU A 124 -9.85 2.06 -2.22
CA LEU A 124 -8.78 3.02 -2.46
C LEU A 124 -8.15 2.85 -3.85
N GLU A 125 -7.93 1.61 -4.32
CA GLU A 125 -7.50 1.33 -5.70
C GLU A 125 -8.48 1.89 -6.73
N GLU A 126 -9.78 1.62 -6.54
CA GLU A 126 -10.84 2.11 -7.42
C GLU A 126 -10.82 3.64 -7.49
N ARG A 127 -10.75 4.32 -6.34
CA ARG A 127 -10.66 5.79 -6.27
C ARG A 127 -9.39 6.33 -6.94
N ILE A 128 -8.26 5.64 -6.80
CA ILE A 128 -7.00 5.99 -7.49
C ILE A 128 -7.19 5.91 -9.00
N GLY A 129 -7.86 4.85 -9.49
CA GLY A 129 -8.21 4.69 -10.90
C GLY A 129 -9.10 5.83 -11.40
N GLU A 130 -10.17 6.16 -10.67
CA GLU A 130 -11.11 7.22 -11.04
C GLU A 130 -10.48 8.63 -11.06
N ASP A 131 -9.69 8.96 -10.04
CA ASP A 131 -9.24 10.33 -9.81
C ASP A 131 -7.90 10.66 -10.50
N LEU A 132 -7.04 9.66 -10.70
CA LEU A 132 -5.65 9.86 -11.15
C LEU A 132 -5.32 9.28 -12.53
N MET A 133 -6.15 8.38 -13.08
CA MET A 133 -5.92 7.92 -14.45
C MET A 133 -6.16 9.06 -15.45
N PRO A 134 -5.25 9.26 -16.42
CA PRO A 134 -5.53 10.14 -17.54
C PRO A 134 -6.79 9.66 -18.28
N GLY A 135 -7.60 10.60 -18.77
CA GLY A 135 -8.78 10.27 -19.58
C GLY A 135 -8.44 9.51 -20.85
N PRO A 136 -9.39 8.75 -21.43
CA PRO A 136 -9.16 7.92 -22.61
C PRO A 136 -8.66 8.71 -23.82
N GLU A 137 -8.98 9.99 -23.93
CA GLU A 137 -8.44 10.89 -24.96
C GLU A 137 -6.92 11.15 -24.86
N ARG A 138 -6.28 10.73 -23.76
CA ARG A 138 -4.84 10.86 -23.51
C ARG A 138 -4.09 9.53 -23.46
N LEU A 139 -4.79 8.40 -23.56
CA LEU A 139 -4.21 7.06 -23.47
C LEU A 139 -4.62 6.24 -24.69
N GLU A 140 -3.62 5.76 -25.43
CA GLU A 140 -3.87 4.69 -26.40
C GLU A 140 -4.07 3.35 -25.65
N VAL A 141 -4.75 2.40 -26.28
CA VAL A 141 -4.94 1.04 -25.71
C VAL A 141 -3.59 0.37 -25.40
N THR A 142 -2.55 0.72 -26.17
CA THR A 142 -1.17 0.25 -26.00
C THR A 142 -0.30 1.15 -25.11
N ASP A 143 -0.89 2.13 -24.43
CA ASP A 143 -0.13 3.03 -23.56
C ASP A 143 0.57 2.20 -22.45
N PRO A 144 1.89 2.38 -22.24
CA PRO A 144 2.64 1.65 -21.23
C PRO A 144 2.05 1.76 -19.82
N LEU A 145 1.38 2.87 -19.50
CA LEU A 145 0.70 3.07 -18.23
C LEU A 145 -0.50 2.13 -18.10
N THR A 146 -1.33 2.02 -19.14
CA THR A 146 -2.50 1.13 -19.16
C THR A 146 -2.08 -0.32 -18.96
N HIS A 147 -1.01 -0.76 -19.63
CA HIS A 147 -0.47 -2.10 -19.46
C HIS A 147 0.14 -2.33 -18.07
N LEU A 148 0.89 -1.36 -17.54
CA LEU A 148 1.50 -1.46 -16.22
C LEU A 148 0.43 -1.59 -15.13
N VAL A 149 -0.57 -0.70 -15.14
CA VAL A 149 -1.68 -0.72 -14.17
C VAL A 149 -2.46 -2.02 -14.29
N GLY A 150 -2.78 -2.47 -15.50
CA GLY A 150 -3.52 -3.72 -15.71
C GLY A 150 -2.76 -5.00 -15.35
N SER A 151 -1.43 -4.94 -15.24
CA SER A 151 -0.59 -6.10 -14.87
C SER A 151 -0.48 -6.34 -13.36
N TRP A 152 -0.91 -5.38 -12.55
CA TRP A 152 -0.89 -5.45 -11.09
C TRP A 152 -2.30 -5.71 -10.55
N ASN A 153 -2.41 -6.41 -9.43
CA ASN A 153 -3.69 -6.78 -8.84
C ASN A 153 -3.60 -6.72 -7.31
N LEU A 154 -4.40 -5.83 -6.71
CA LEU A 154 -4.42 -5.61 -5.27
C LEU A 154 -4.99 -6.80 -4.49
N GLU A 155 -6.05 -7.44 -4.97
CA GLU A 155 -6.63 -8.61 -4.31
C GLU A 155 -5.58 -9.71 -4.13
N ARG A 156 -4.77 -9.97 -5.17
CA ARG A 156 -3.66 -10.94 -5.09
C ARG A 156 -2.62 -10.51 -4.05
N ALA A 157 -2.32 -9.22 -3.94
CA ALA A 157 -1.41 -8.71 -2.90
C ALA A 157 -1.98 -8.92 -1.49
N CYS A 158 -3.27 -8.66 -1.28
CA CYS A 158 -3.97 -8.93 -0.02
C CYS A 158 -3.95 -10.44 0.32
N GLU A 159 -4.31 -11.32 -0.61
CA GLU A 159 -4.26 -12.77 -0.39
C GLU A 159 -2.85 -13.28 -0.05
N ALA A 160 -1.83 -12.78 -0.74
CA ALA A 160 -0.44 -13.11 -0.46
C ALA A 160 -0.05 -12.65 0.95
N SER A 161 -0.50 -11.47 1.34
CA SER A 161 -0.28 -10.90 2.68
C SER A 161 -0.97 -11.69 3.78
N TRP A 162 -2.19 -12.18 3.56
CA TRP A 162 -2.86 -13.10 4.48
C TRP A 162 -2.05 -14.39 4.67
N SER A 163 -1.57 -14.97 3.57
CA SER A 163 -0.72 -16.15 3.60
C SER A 163 0.59 -15.90 4.35
N ALA A 164 1.23 -14.76 4.07
CA ALA A 164 2.47 -14.34 4.74
C ALA A 164 2.27 -14.13 6.25
N ALA A 165 1.17 -13.51 6.67
CA ALA A 165 0.84 -13.32 8.08
C ALA A 165 0.70 -14.65 8.82
N ARG A 166 0.06 -15.65 8.19
CA ARG A 166 -0.06 -17.00 8.77
C ARG A 166 1.29 -17.69 8.90
N VAL A 167 2.19 -17.54 7.93
CA VAL A 167 3.56 -18.07 8.02
C VAL A 167 4.34 -17.37 9.13
N LEU A 168 4.36 -16.04 9.15
CA LEU A 168 5.03 -15.24 10.18
C LEU A 168 4.53 -15.59 11.58
N TRP A 169 3.21 -15.77 11.74
CA TRP A 169 2.63 -16.20 13.01
C TRP A 169 3.13 -17.57 13.45
N ARG A 170 3.28 -18.53 12.53
CA ARG A 170 3.85 -19.85 12.85
C ARG A 170 5.34 -19.80 13.18
N LEU A 171 6.07 -18.88 12.56
CA LEU A 171 7.50 -18.65 12.81
C LEU A 171 7.77 -17.80 14.07
N ARG A 172 6.75 -17.35 14.81
CA ARG A 172 6.91 -16.43 15.97
C ARG A 172 7.85 -16.96 17.06
N ASP A 173 7.95 -18.27 17.21
CA ASP A 173 8.83 -18.94 18.18
C ASP A 173 10.25 -19.19 17.64
N VAL A 174 10.53 -18.79 16.38
CA VAL A 174 11.84 -18.88 15.72
C VAL A 174 12.21 -17.51 15.12
N PRO A 175 12.65 -16.54 15.96
CA PRO A 175 12.77 -15.14 15.56
C PRO A 175 13.66 -14.87 14.35
N LEU A 176 14.74 -15.65 14.19
CA LEU A 176 15.66 -15.53 13.05
C LEU A 176 14.95 -15.81 11.71
N LEU A 177 14.15 -16.88 11.65
CA LEU A 177 13.40 -17.25 10.44
C LEU A 177 12.25 -16.27 10.17
N ALA A 178 11.57 -15.82 11.22
CA ALA A 178 10.54 -14.79 11.09
C ALA A 178 11.12 -13.48 10.52
N ALA A 179 12.30 -13.07 10.99
CA ALA A 179 12.99 -11.88 10.51
C ALA A 179 13.44 -12.04 9.05
N GLU A 180 14.04 -13.19 8.69
CA GLU A 180 14.43 -13.47 7.30
C GLU A 180 13.22 -13.46 6.36
N PHE A 181 12.14 -14.15 6.74
CA PHE A 181 10.91 -14.18 5.93
C PHE A 181 10.31 -12.77 5.77
N GLY A 182 10.25 -11.99 6.85
CA GLY A 182 9.82 -10.59 6.81
C GLY A 182 10.66 -9.73 5.87
N GLN A 183 11.99 -9.89 5.88
CA GLN A 183 12.88 -9.18 4.96
C GLN A 183 12.65 -9.58 3.50
N ARG A 184 12.35 -10.86 3.21
CA ARG A 184 12.03 -11.32 1.85
C ARG A 184 10.69 -10.78 1.36
N LEU A 185 9.69 -10.71 2.24
CA LEU A 185 8.41 -10.07 1.95
C LEU A 185 8.62 -8.59 1.61
N ASP A 186 9.37 -7.87 2.45
CA ASP A 186 9.70 -6.44 2.27
C ASP A 186 10.42 -6.20 0.93
N ALA A 187 11.49 -6.96 0.66
CA ALA A 187 12.25 -6.85 -0.58
C ALA A 187 11.42 -7.19 -1.83
N GLY A 188 10.53 -8.19 -1.73
CA GLY A 188 9.61 -8.58 -2.81
C GLY A 188 8.60 -7.49 -3.13
N ALA A 189 7.93 -6.95 -2.12
CA ALA A 189 7.02 -5.81 -2.27
C ALA A 189 7.75 -4.58 -2.84
N GLY A 190 8.99 -4.32 -2.39
CA GLY A 190 9.82 -3.25 -2.93
C GLY A 190 10.25 -3.44 -4.38
N LEU A 191 10.43 -4.68 -4.85
CA LEU A 191 10.66 -4.96 -6.27
C LEU A 191 9.44 -4.57 -7.10
N VAL A 192 8.23 -4.98 -6.69
CA VAL A 192 6.99 -4.61 -7.38
C VAL A 192 6.81 -3.09 -7.37
N GLY A 193 7.09 -2.43 -6.24
CA GLY A 193 7.06 -0.96 -6.14
C GLY A 193 7.98 -0.27 -7.15
N ARG A 194 9.19 -0.80 -7.40
CA ARG A 194 10.08 -0.27 -8.45
C ARG A 194 9.52 -0.48 -9.86
N CYS A 195 8.90 -1.63 -10.13
CA CYS A 195 8.25 -1.89 -11.41
C CYS A 195 7.08 -0.92 -11.65
N LEU A 196 6.23 -0.70 -10.64
CA LEU A 196 5.12 0.25 -10.71
C LEU A 196 5.56 1.69 -10.95
N LEU A 197 6.77 2.06 -10.48
CA LEU A 197 7.37 3.37 -10.67
C LEU A 197 8.23 3.47 -11.94
N THR A 198 8.13 2.50 -12.86
CA THR A 198 8.83 2.57 -14.16
C THR A 198 8.37 3.80 -14.92
N PRO A 199 9.27 4.70 -15.35
CA PRO A 199 8.86 5.91 -16.05
C PRO A 199 8.14 5.63 -17.37
N CYS A 200 6.89 6.10 -17.49
CA CYS A 200 6.07 6.01 -18.70
C CYS A 200 5.97 7.41 -19.31
N ARG A 201 6.87 7.72 -20.26
CA ARG A 201 6.88 9.01 -20.98
C ARG A 201 5.66 9.12 -21.88
#